data_AF-A0A381T1M3-F1
#
_entry.id   AF-A0A381T1M3-F1
#
_cell.length_a   1.000
_cell.length_b   1.000
_cell.length_c   1.000
_cell.angle_alpha   90.00
_cell.angle_beta   90.00
_cell.angle_gamma   90.00
#
_symmetry.space_group_name_H-M   'P 1'
#
loop_
_entity.id
_entity.type
_entity.pdbx_description
1 polymer ?
#
loop_
_entity_poly.entity_id
_entity_poly.type
_entity_poly.pdbx_seq_one_letter_code
_entity_poly.pdbx_strand_id
1 'polypeptide(L)'
;MYDRLPQGVRNFVGAAYRRLPRRIRYGKAYGEFRELADDAPNWSESDIREYQLRELRRTLVNAASYCPFYSRSFAKAGFRPDAMMSLDDFTGCPLLTKPDIQQHIDELTSTSISDSQKLYITTGGSSGVPVGFHLQKGVSRPKEQAFLEANWRRAGYFDKARLALIRGHVTDSRAKGDIIAHDATRDWLMLSSYHLTDERIPEYLEALEKFQPDFLNIYPSAALQLADFLQRHDQRWRTPLQSMLCGSEQLTLSQKRLLEGVFQCRVHRWYGHAERVVLASEGAQSELFYFWPHYGFVEFGEPDADGLQEVIGTTFHNMAMPLVRYRTGDFVRLAKPEARREFAWPAVEEVAGRGQEFLVTGTGRRISLTAFNMHDAIFDGLYAVQFFQSEPGVAEFRYIPSPGFHSSRLAQVESAILRKLGDDFRLVLREVEEVEKTPRGKQTWLISRL
;
A
#
# COMPACT_ATOMS: atom_id res chain seq x y z
N MET A 1 -9.13 11.56 20.87
CA MET A 1 -9.34 11.60 22.34
C MET A 1 -8.53 10.51 23.03
N TYR A 2 -8.58 9.26 22.55
CA TYR A 2 -7.76 8.13 23.03
C TYR A 2 -6.24 8.40 23.02
N ASP A 3 -5.71 8.99 21.94
CA ASP A 3 -4.26 9.24 21.80
C ASP A 3 -3.70 10.27 22.80
N ARG A 4 -4.58 11.02 23.47
CA ARG A 4 -4.20 12.01 24.49
C ARG A 4 -4.19 11.42 25.92
N LEU A 5 -4.52 10.16 26.09
CA LEU A 5 -4.56 9.49 27.40
C LEU A 5 -3.18 9.00 27.83
N PRO A 6 -2.87 8.94 29.15
CA PRO A 6 -1.65 8.30 29.66
C PRO A 6 -1.53 6.84 29.21
N GLN A 7 -0.29 6.32 29.05
CA GLN A 7 -0.05 4.96 28.53
C GLN A 7 -0.81 3.87 29.30
N GLY A 8 -0.83 3.91 30.63
CA GLY A 8 -1.57 2.93 31.45
C GLY A 8 -3.08 2.92 31.16
N VAL A 9 -3.66 4.11 30.94
CA VAL A 9 -5.08 4.25 30.59
C VAL A 9 -5.34 3.79 29.15
N ARG A 10 -4.45 4.12 28.19
CA ARG A 10 -4.51 3.60 26.82
C ARG A 10 -4.45 2.07 26.80
N ASN A 11 -3.56 1.46 27.57
CA ASN A 11 -3.45 0.01 27.68
C ASN A 11 -4.73 -0.63 28.23
N PHE A 12 -5.32 -0.06 29.29
CA PHE A 12 -6.58 -0.55 29.86
C PHE A 12 -7.75 -0.41 28.88
N VAL A 13 -7.94 0.78 28.30
CA VAL A 13 -9.01 1.05 27.32
C VAL A 13 -8.83 0.21 26.06
N GLY A 14 -7.60 0.10 25.56
CA GLY A 14 -7.25 -0.75 24.42
C GLY A 14 -7.53 -2.23 24.69
N ALA A 15 -7.14 -2.74 25.87
CA ALA A 15 -7.44 -4.11 26.27
C ALA A 15 -8.94 -4.38 26.42
N ALA A 16 -9.72 -3.43 26.96
CA ALA A 16 -11.17 -3.52 27.01
C ALA A 16 -11.78 -3.49 25.60
N TYR A 17 -11.31 -2.59 24.73
CA TYR A 17 -11.73 -2.49 23.34
C TYR A 17 -11.44 -3.78 22.56
N ARG A 18 -10.28 -4.42 22.76
CA ARG A 18 -9.91 -5.70 22.13
C ARG A 18 -10.88 -6.84 22.43
N ARG A 19 -11.56 -6.81 23.59
CA ARG A 19 -12.57 -7.81 23.96
C ARG A 19 -13.87 -7.64 23.18
N LEU A 20 -14.10 -6.48 22.56
CA LEU A 20 -15.27 -6.27 21.72
C LEU A 20 -15.20 -7.15 20.46
N PRO A 21 -16.31 -7.80 20.08
CA PRO A 21 -16.43 -8.53 18.82
C PRO A 21 -15.93 -7.70 17.62
N ARG A 22 -15.24 -8.34 16.67
CA ARG A 22 -14.64 -7.66 15.51
C ARG A 22 -15.66 -6.90 14.67
N ARG A 23 -16.89 -7.43 14.55
CA ARG A 23 -18.04 -6.76 13.89
C ARG A 23 -18.41 -5.42 14.55
N ILE A 24 -18.17 -5.27 15.85
CA ILE A 24 -18.39 -3.99 16.57
C ILE A 24 -17.21 -3.05 16.34
N ARG A 25 -15.98 -3.57 16.35
CA ARG A 25 -14.75 -2.76 16.18
C ARG A 25 -14.57 -2.22 14.76
N TYR A 26 -14.81 -3.05 13.75
CA TYR A 26 -14.60 -2.71 12.33
C TYR A 26 -15.90 -2.40 11.59
N GLY A 27 -17.05 -2.50 12.26
CA GLY A 27 -18.37 -2.28 11.69
C GLY A 27 -18.93 -3.51 10.96
N LYS A 28 -20.22 -3.43 10.61
CA LYS A 28 -20.97 -4.52 9.96
C LYS A 28 -20.33 -4.96 8.63
N ALA A 29 -19.90 -4.01 7.81
CA ALA A 29 -19.29 -4.26 6.51
C ALA A 29 -18.04 -5.16 6.58
N TYR A 30 -17.26 -5.08 7.65
CA TYR A 30 -16.09 -5.96 7.83
C TYR A 30 -16.52 -7.43 7.93
N GLY A 31 -17.61 -7.73 8.64
CA GLY A 31 -18.12 -9.10 8.76
C GLY A 31 -18.55 -9.67 7.41
N GLU A 32 -19.30 -8.89 6.63
CA GLU A 32 -19.76 -9.26 5.29
C GLU A 32 -18.58 -9.50 4.33
N PHE A 33 -17.58 -8.60 4.34
CA PHE A 33 -16.38 -8.78 3.51
C PHE A 33 -15.47 -9.91 3.96
N ARG A 34 -15.41 -10.21 5.26
CA ARG A 34 -14.66 -11.37 5.76
C ARG A 34 -15.32 -12.66 5.30
N GLU A 35 -16.63 -12.80 5.47
CA GLU A 35 -17.37 -13.97 4.98
C GLU A 35 -17.18 -14.17 3.47
N LEU A 36 -17.28 -13.09 2.69
CA LEU A 36 -17.01 -13.12 1.26
C LEU A 36 -15.57 -13.57 0.94
N ALA A 37 -14.56 -13.05 1.65
CA ALA A 37 -13.17 -13.42 1.41
C ALA A 37 -12.85 -14.87 1.85
N ASP A 38 -13.56 -15.37 2.87
CA ASP A 38 -13.42 -16.73 3.40
C ASP A 38 -14.04 -17.75 2.43
N ASP A 39 -15.15 -17.40 1.78
CA ASP A 39 -15.86 -18.28 0.86
C ASP A 39 -15.29 -18.23 -0.58
N ALA A 40 -14.72 -17.09 -0.98
CA ALA A 40 -14.20 -16.85 -2.34
C ALA A 40 -13.32 -17.98 -2.94
N PRO A 41 -12.42 -18.66 -2.19
CA PRO A 41 -11.66 -19.79 -2.73
C PRO A 41 -12.50 -20.98 -3.23
N ASN A 42 -13.74 -21.12 -2.76
CA ASN A 42 -14.64 -22.23 -3.11
C ASN A 42 -15.49 -21.93 -4.36
N TRP A 43 -15.43 -20.71 -4.90
CA TRP A 43 -16.28 -20.28 -5.99
C TRP A 43 -15.80 -20.82 -7.33
N SER A 44 -16.74 -21.23 -8.18
CA SER A 44 -16.44 -21.60 -9.56
C SER A 44 -16.12 -20.36 -10.40
N GLU A 45 -15.51 -20.55 -11.57
CA GLU A 45 -15.25 -19.46 -12.50
C GLU A 45 -16.56 -18.75 -12.93
N SER A 46 -17.65 -19.50 -13.11
CA SER A 46 -18.96 -18.92 -13.42
C SER A 46 -19.51 -18.04 -12.29
N ASP A 47 -19.43 -18.50 -11.03
CA ASP A 47 -19.91 -17.72 -9.88
C ASP A 47 -19.12 -16.41 -9.74
N ILE A 48 -17.81 -16.49 -9.97
CA ILE A 48 -16.92 -15.33 -9.97
C ILE A 48 -17.32 -14.33 -11.07
N ARG A 49 -17.54 -14.81 -12.30
CA ARG A 49 -17.93 -13.94 -13.43
C ARG A 49 -19.29 -13.28 -13.19
N GLU A 50 -20.25 -14.00 -12.61
CA GLU A 50 -21.56 -13.44 -12.27
C GLU A 50 -21.45 -12.35 -11.20
N TYR A 51 -20.66 -12.59 -10.14
CA TYR A 51 -20.38 -11.59 -9.12
C TYR A 51 -19.73 -10.34 -9.70
N GLN A 52 -18.70 -10.52 -10.54
CA GLN A 52 -17.99 -9.42 -11.17
C GLN A 52 -18.93 -8.59 -12.06
N LEU A 53 -19.77 -9.24 -12.86
CA LEU A 53 -20.74 -8.54 -13.72
C LEU A 53 -21.72 -7.71 -12.88
N ARG A 54 -22.26 -8.30 -11.80
CA ARG A 54 -23.18 -7.60 -10.89
C ARG A 54 -22.52 -6.40 -10.22
N GLU A 55 -21.33 -6.57 -9.64
CA GLU A 55 -20.65 -5.50 -8.94
C GLU A 55 -20.14 -4.41 -9.90
N LEU A 56 -19.64 -4.78 -11.09
CA LEU A 56 -19.28 -3.83 -12.14
C LEU A 56 -20.49 -2.98 -12.53
N ARG A 57 -21.61 -3.61 -12.89
CA ARG A 57 -22.83 -2.88 -13.29
C ARG A 57 -23.29 -1.93 -12.19
N ARG A 58 -23.26 -2.39 -10.92
CA ARG A 58 -23.59 -1.54 -9.76
C ARG A 58 -22.67 -0.34 -9.64
N THR A 59 -21.35 -0.53 -9.73
CA THR A 59 -20.37 0.56 -9.68
C THR A 59 -20.54 1.52 -10.86
N LEU A 60 -20.69 1.01 -12.08
CA LEU A 60 -20.73 1.82 -13.30
C LEU A 60 -22.02 2.63 -13.40
N VAL A 61 -23.17 2.06 -13.02
CA VAL A 61 -24.42 2.80 -12.93
C VAL A 61 -24.33 3.88 -11.86
N ASN A 62 -23.73 3.59 -10.69
CA ASN A 62 -23.51 4.60 -9.65
C ASN A 62 -22.61 5.74 -10.15
N ALA A 63 -21.48 5.40 -10.76
CA ALA A 63 -20.54 6.34 -11.36
C ALA A 63 -21.22 7.23 -12.41
N ALA A 64 -21.94 6.64 -13.37
CA ALA A 64 -22.65 7.38 -14.41
C ALA A 64 -23.73 8.32 -13.86
N SER A 65 -24.39 7.92 -12.75
CA SER A 65 -25.50 8.68 -12.17
C SER A 65 -25.04 9.83 -11.28
N TYR A 66 -23.92 9.67 -10.57
CA TYR A 66 -23.57 10.57 -9.46
C TYR A 66 -22.19 11.21 -9.56
N CYS A 67 -21.36 10.83 -10.53
CA CYS A 67 -20.06 11.42 -10.78
C CYS A 67 -20.07 12.12 -12.17
N PRO A 68 -20.08 13.46 -12.24
CA PRO A 68 -20.14 14.20 -13.50
C PRO A 68 -19.09 13.80 -14.53
N PHE A 69 -17.87 13.43 -14.11
CA PHE A 69 -16.82 12.98 -15.00
C PHE A 69 -17.25 11.74 -15.80
N TYR A 70 -17.78 10.71 -15.13
CA TYR A 70 -18.19 9.47 -15.78
C TYR A 70 -19.44 9.64 -16.62
N SER A 71 -20.40 10.46 -16.18
CA SER A 71 -21.59 10.79 -16.99
C SER A 71 -21.18 11.31 -18.38
N ARG A 72 -20.24 12.27 -18.43
CA ARG A 72 -19.74 12.83 -19.69
C ARG A 72 -18.85 11.85 -20.46
N SER A 73 -17.94 11.16 -19.77
CA SER A 73 -16.98 10.25 -20.40
C SER A 73 -17.69 9.06 -21.05
N PHE A 74 -18.67 8.46 -20.37
CA PHE A 74 -19.47 7.35 -20.90
C PHE A 74 -20.36 7.79 -22.06
N ALA A 75 -21.02 8.95 -21.95
CA ALA A 75 -21.83 9.50 -23.04
C ALA A 75 -20.98 9.77 -24.30
N LYS A 76 -19.78 10.35 -24.13
CA LYS A 76 -18.84 10.60 -25.23
C LYS A 76 -18.40 9.30 -25.91
N ALA A 77 -18.23 8.23 -25.15
CA ALA A 77 -17.85 6.91 -25.66
C ALA A 77 -19.04 6.09 -26.18
N GLY A 78 -20.28 6.56 -26.03
CA GLY A 78 -21.48 5.77 -26.31
C GLY A 78 -21.65 4.56 -25.39
N PHE A 79 -20.95 4.53 -24.25
CA PHE A 79 -20.96 3.42 -23.31
C PHE A 79 -22.17 3.54 -22.36
N ARG A 80 -22.95 2.46 -22.26
CA ARG A 80 -24.16 2.40 -21.43
C ARG A 80 -24.05 1.31 -20.37
N PRO A 81 -23.71 1.66 -19.12
CA PRO A 81 -23.61 0.69 -18.02
C PRO A 81 -24.88 -0.14 -17.79
N ASP A 82 -26.04 0.47 -18.01
CA ASP A 82 -27.35 -0.17 -17.85
C ASP A 82 -27.65 -1.23 -18.92
N ALA A 83 -26.94 -1.19 -20.06
CA ALA A 83 -27.11 -2.13 -21.15
C ALA A 83 -26.15 -3.33 -21.10
N MET A 84 -25.22 -3.36 -20.14
CA MET A 84 -24.25 -4.45 -20.01
C MET A 84 -24.94 -5.77 -19.64
N MET A 85 -24.68 -6.81 -20.45
CA MET A 85 -25.18 -8.18 -20.29
C MET A 85 -24.05 -9.17 -20.01
N SER A 86 -22.80 -8.80 -20.30
CA SER A 86 -21.61 -9.62 -20.08
C SER A 86 -20.41 -8.76 -19.66
N LEU A 87 -19.34 -9.43 -19.20
CA LEU A 87 -18.06 -8.76 -18.93
C LEU A 87 -17.40 -8.23 -20.22
N ASP A 88 -17.70 -8.83 -21.38
CA ASP A 88 -17.11 -8.45 -22.66
C ASP A 88 -17.65 -7.08 -23.14
N ASP A 89 -18.86 -6.70 -22.71
CA ASP A 89 -19.43 -5.37 -22.97
C ASP A 89 -18.60 -4.25 -22.31
N PHE A 90 -17.76 -4.60 -21.33
CA PHE A 90 -16.93 -3.65 -20.60
C PHE A 90 -15.80 -3.04 -21.44
N THR A 91 -15.41 -3.68 -22.54
CA THR A 91 -14.31 -3.20 -23.41
C THR A 91 -14.57 -1.78 -23.94
N GLY A 92 -15.83 -1.38 -24.14
CA GLY A 92 -16.21 -0.03 -24.58
C GLY A 92 -16.15 1.06 -23.49
N CYS A 93 -15.92 0.68 -22.23
CA CYS A 93 -15.78 1.65 -21.14
C CYS A 93 -14.43 2.39 -21.23
N PRO A 94 -14.40 3.73 -21.16
CA PRO A 94 -13.15 4.50 -21.16
C PRO A 94 -12.22 4.16 -19.99
N LEU A 95 -10.91 4.28 -20.24
CA LEU A 95 -9.87 4.19 -19.21
C LEU A 95 -9.83 5.45 -18.35
N LEU A 96 -9.40 5.30 -17.10
CA LEU A 96 -9.10 6.41 -16.18
C LEU A 96 -7.59 6.45 -15.90
N THR A 97 -7.00 7.65 -16.01
CA THR A 97 -5.57 7.87 -15.75
C THR A 97 -5.34 8.71 -14.50
N LYS A 98 -4.11 8.71 -13.98
CA LYS A 98 -3.71 9.57 -12.84
C LYS A 98 -3.92 11.06 -13.13
N PRO A 99 -3.54 11.61 -14.31
CA PRO A 99 -3.87 12.98 -14.69
C PRO A 99 -5.38 13.29 -14.63
N ASP A 100 -6.22 12.36 -15.08
CA ASP A 100 -7.68 12.54 -15.01
C ASP A 100 -8.13 12.71 -13.56
N ILE A 101 -7.62 11.88 -12.64
CA ILE A 101 -7.93 11.99 -11.21
C ILE A 101 -7.51 13.35 -10.64
N GLN A 102 -6.32 13.81 -10.97
CA GLN A 102 -5.79 15.08 -10.46
C GLN A 102 -6.57 16.29 -10.98
N GLN A 103 -6.98 16.26 -12.25
CA GLN A 103 -7.68 17.37 -12.89
C GLN A 103 -9.18 17.39 -12.58
N HIS A 104 -9.77 16.22 -12.27
CA HIS A 104 -11.22 16.05 -12.16
C HIS A 104 -11.66 15.43 -10.83
N ILE A 105 -10.89 15.58 -9.75
CA ILE A 105 -11.19 14.95 -8.43
C ILE A 105 -12.61 15.22 -7.93
N ASP A 106 -13.09 16.45 -8.05
CA ASP A 106 -14.43 16.85 -7.58
C ASP A 106 -15.53 16.21 -8.45
N GLU A 107 -15.28 16.08 -9.76
CA GLU A 107 -16.22 15.50 -10.72
C GLU A 107 -16.21 13.97 -10.72
N LEU A 108 -15.13 13.36 -10.22
CA LEU A 108 -15.01 11.93 -9.95
C LEU A 108 -15.62 11.56 -8.59
N THR A 109 -15.76 12.53 -7.69
CA THR A 109 -16.36 12.33 -6.37
C THR A 109 -17.89 12.32 -6.51
N SER A 110 -18.52 11.32 -5.91
CA SER A 110 -19.97 11.14 -5.97
C SER A 110 -20.72 12.27 -5.26
N THR A 111 -21.71 12.82 -5.96
CA THR A 111 -22.66 13.81 -5.46
C THR A 111 -23.73 13.22 -4.52
N SER A 112 -23.92 11.89 -4.53
CA SER A 112 -24.92 11.21 -3.68
C SER A 112 -24.39 10.84 -2.29
N ILE A 113 -23.08 10.91 -2.07
CA ILE A 113 -22.44 10.58 -0.80
C ILE A 113 -22.12 11.88 -0.08
N SER A 114 -22.48 11.98 1.21
CA SER A 114 -22.17 13.17 2.00
C SER A 114 -20.68 13.26 2.34
N ASP A 115 -20.15 14.47 2.51
CA ASP A 115 -18.73 14.66 2.84
C ASP A 115 -18.34 14.05 4.19
N SER A 116 -19.29 13.97 5.13
CA SER A 116 -19.11 13.27 6.40
C SER A 116 -18.78 11.78 6.21
N GLN A 117 -19.22 11.16 5.12
CA GLN A 117 -18.95 9.76 4.75
C GLN A 117 -17.74 9.60 3.83
N LYS A 118 -17.10 10.70 3.40
CA LYS A 118 -15.89 10.68 2.57
C LYS A 118 -14.65 10.84 3.45
N LEU A 119 -13.60 10.11 3.11
CA LEU A 119 -12.28 10.25 3.71
C LEU A 119 -11.29 10.54 2.60
N TYR A 120 -10.78 11.77 2.55
CA TYR A 120 -9.69 12.12 1.66
C TYR A 120 -8.41 11.41 2.10
N ILE A 121 -7.77 10.73 1.17
CA ILE A 121 -6.42 10.21 1.30
C ILE A 121 -5.67 10.46 -0.01
N THR A 122 -4.36 10.40 0.03
CA THR A 122 -3.52 10.57 -1.17
C THR A 122 -2.86 9.25 -1.54
N THR A 123 -2.14 9.21 -2.66
CA THR A 123 -1.18 8.15 -3.01
C THR A 123 0.19 8.53 -2.46
N GLY A 124 1.06 7.57 -2.19
CA GLY A 124 2.43 7.86 -1.76
C GLY A 124 3.28 8.40 -2.92
N GLY A 125 2.68 8.49 -4.12
CA GLY A 125 3.27 8.62 -5.44
C GLY A 125 4.44 7.65 -5.67
N SER A 126 4.51 6.97 -6.80
CA SER A 126 5.78 6.38 -7.29
C SER A 126 6.43 7.25 -8.37
N SER A 127 5.78 8.36 -8.70
CA SER A 127 6.15 9.31 -9.74
C SER A 127 6.36 10.74 -9.23
N GLY A 128 6.60 10.96 -7.94
CA GLY A 128 6.84 12.28 -7.35
C GLY A 128 5.62 13.19 -7.18
N VAL A 129 4.43 12.77 -7.63
CA VAL A 129 3.19 13.56 -7.49
C VAL A 129 2.14 12.77 -6.70
N PRO A 130 1.75 13.21 -5.50
CA PRO A 130 0.64 12.63 -4.77
C PRO A 130 -0.68 12.83 -5.53
N VAL A 131 -1.34 11.74 -5.89
CA VAL A 131 -2.74 11.76 -6.38
C VAL A 131 -3.69 11.67 -5.19
N GLY A 132 -4.61 12.62 -5.05
CA GLY A 132 -5.67 12.62 -4.03
C GLY A 132 -6.90 11.81 -4.45
N PHE A 133 -7.60 11.19 -3.50
CA PHE A 133 -8.85 10.47 -3.74
C PHE A 133 -9.68 10.32 -2.46
N HIS A 134 -10.98 10.06 -2.63
CA HIS A 134 -11.92 9.86 -1.52
C HIS A 134 -12.26 8.39 -1.32
N LEU A 135 -12.06 7.89 -0.11
CA LEU A 135 -12.59 6.59 0.34
C LEU A 135 -13.94 6.74 1.02
N GLN A 136 -14.80 5.74 0.87
CA GLN A 136 -16.06 5.66 1.61
C GLN A 136 -15.81 5.14 3.04
N LYS A 137 -16.08 5.99 4.04
CA LYS A 137 -15.98 5.63 5.46
C LYS A 137 -16.92 4.48 5.78
N GLY A 138 -16.45 3.56 6.62
CA GLY A 138 -17.23 2.37 7.02
C GLY A 138 -17.34 1.29 5.93
N VAL A 139 -16.77 1.49 4.74
CA VAL A 139 -16.80 0.49 3.66
C VAL A 139 -15.39 0.15 3.17
N SER A 140 -14.63 1.13 2.67
CA SER A 140 -13.33 0.87 2.04
C SER A 140 -12.24 0.36 2.99
N ARG A 141 -12.22 0.84 4.25
CA ARG A 141 -11.29 0.34 5.28
C ARG A 141 -11.68 -1.05 5.80
N PRO A 142 -12.95 -1.31 6.11
CA PRO A 142 -13.42 -2.66 6.43
C PRO A 142 -13.13 -3.70 5.35
N LYS A 143 -13.36 -3.39 4.06
CA LYS A 143 -13.04 -4.33 2.96
C LYS A 143 -11.56 -4.63 2.89
N GLU A 144 -10.73 -3.59 2.89
CA GLU A 144 -9.28 -3.73 2.87
C GLU A 144 -8.78 -4.62 4.01
N GLN A 145 -9.24 -4.36 5.24
CA GLN A 145 -8.84 -5.17 6.40
C GLN A 145 -9.25 -6.64 6.25
N ALA A 146 -10.47 -6.92 5.77
CA ALA A 146 -10.96 -8.29 5.62
C ALA A 146 -10.14 -9.09 4.61
N PHE A 147 -9.84 -8.48 3.45
CA PHE A 147 -9.07 -9.15 2.40
C PHE A 147 -7.56 -9.21 2.68
N LEU A 148 -6.98 -8.21 3.38
CA LEU A 148 -5.60 -8.32 3.88
C LEU A 148 -5.46 -9.48 4.87
N GLU A 149 -6.43 -9.68 5.77
CA GLU A 149 -6.40 -10.83 6.67
C GLU A 149 -6.64 -12.15 5.95
N ALA A 150 -7.41 -12.15 4.86
CA ALA A 150 -7.52 -13.31 3.99
C ALA A 150 -6.19 -13.65 3.32
N ASN A 151 -5.41 -12.65 2.87
CA ASN A 151 -4.02 -12.87 2.44
C ASN A 151 -3.20 -13.51 3.56
N TRP A 152 -3.23 -12.91 4.76
CA TRP A 152 -2.43 -13.41 5.88
C TRP A 152 -2.86 -14.82 6.29
N ARG A 153 -4.14 -15.19 6.15
CA ARG A 153 -4.64 -16.54 6.40
C ARG A 153 -4.06 -17.58 5.44
N ARG A 154 -3.75 -17.22 4.19
CA ARG A 154 -2.96 -18.08 3.27
C ARG A 154 -1.56 -18.36 3.81
N ALA A 155 -1.04 -17.50 4.68
CA ALA A 155 0.23 -17.66 5.39
C ALA A 155 0.08 -18.20 6.84
N GLY A 156 -1.12 -18.66 7.22
CA GLY A 156 -1.40 -19.27 8.53
C GLY A 156 -1.88 -18.30 9.62
N TYR A 157 -2.17 -17.04 9.30
CA TYR A 157 -2.72 -16.07 10.25
C TYR A 157 -4.01 -16.55 10.93
N PHE A 158 -4.18 -16.22 12.20
CA PHE A 158 -5.36 -16.56 12.99
C PHE A 158 -5.85 -15.37 13.81
N ASP A 159 -7.12 -15.42 14.22
CA ASP A 159 -7.72 -14.37 15.04
C ASP A 159 -6.94 -14.20 16.36
N LYS A 160 -6.57 -12.96 16.68
CA LYS A 160 -5.75 -12.56 17.86
C LYS A 160 -4.26 -12.89 17.76
N ALA A 161 -3.75 -13.31 16.60
CA ALA A 161 -2.31 -13.41 16.40
C ALA A 161 -1.61 -12.08 16.71
N ARG A 162 -0.45 -12.18 17.37
CA ARG A 162 0.40 -11.06 17.79
C ARG A 162 1.24 -10.62 16.59
N LEU A 163 1.10 -9.36 16.21
CA LEU A 163 1.76 -8.81 15.03
C LEU A 163 2.84 -7.82 15.46
N ALA A 164 4.07 -8.01 14.98
CA ALA A 164 5.07 -6.96 14.96
C ALA A 164 5.07 -6.30 13.57
N LEU A 165 5.17 -4.97 13.52
CA LEU A 165 5.18 -4.19 12.29
C LEU A 165 6.47 -3.38 12.18
N ILE A 166 7.19 -3.54 11.07
CA ILE A 166 8.31 -2.68 10.65
C ILE A 166 7.95 -2.13 9.26
N ARG A 167 6.91 -1.28 9.22
CA ARG A 167 6.29 -0.75 7.98
C ARG A 167 5.94 0.74 8.10
N GLY A 168 6.88 1.53 8.59
CA GLY A 168 6.72 2.96 8.87
C GLY A 168 6.19 3.27 10.29
N HIS A 169 6.49 4.51 10.71
CA HIS A 169 6.19 5.21 11.99
C HIS A 169 7.00 4.86 13.25
N VAL A 170 7.39 5.92 13.98
CA VAL A 170 6.95 6.16 15.38
C VAL A 170 6.14 7.46 15.38
N THR A 171 4.84 7.38 15.72
CA THR A 171 3.89 8.50 15.76
C THR A 171 3.83 9.13 17.14
N ASP A 172 4.81 9.94 17.50
CA ASP A 172 4.54 11.07 18.38
C ASP A 172 5.39 12.24 17.90
N SER A 173 4.78 13.42 17.76
CA SER A 173 5.53 14.67 17.55
C SER A 173 6.48 14.98 18.73
N ARG A 174 6.40 14.19 19.82
CA ARG A 174 7.27 14.20 20.99
C ARG A 174 8.36 13.11 20.99
N ALA A 175 8.36 12.16 20.06
CA ALA A 175 9.29 11.03 20.05
C ALA A 175 10.70 11.50 19.66
N LYS A 176 11.52 11.83 20.66
CA LYS A 176 12.96 12.07 20.53
C LYS A 176 13.68 10.74 20.33
N GLY A 177 13.63 10.17 19.11
CA GLY A 177 14.38 8.95 18.79
C GLY A 177 13.82 7.64 19.36
N ASP A 178 12.58 7.64 19.87
CA ASP A 178 11.88 6.39 20.20
C ASP A 178 11.64 5.60 18.91
N ILE A 179 11.98 4.31 18.92
CA ILE A 179 11.80 3.39 17.79
C ILE A 179 10.65 2.39 18.02
N ILE A 180 10.03 2.40 19.21
CA ILE A 180 9.03 1.43 19.64
C ILE A 180 7.73 2.15 20.00
N ALA A 181 6.61 1.64 19.47
CA ALA A 181 5.27 1.99 19.90
C ALA A 181 4.42 0.72 20.05
N HIS A 182 3.36 0.79 20.86
CA HIS A 182 2.43 -0.33 21.05
C HIS A 182 0.99 0.11 20.80
N ASP A 183 0.34 -0.50 19.82
CA ASP A 183 -1.10 -0.31 19.58
C ASP A 183 -1.88 -1.24 20.52
N ALA A 184 -2.24 -0.72 21.70
CA ALA A 184 -3.03 -1.48 22.66
C ALA A 184 -4.43 -1.88 22.15
N THR A 185 -4.96 -1.25 21.10
CA THR A 185 -6.28 -1.60 20.53
C THR A 185 -6.24 -2.84 19.63
N ARG A 186 -5.05 -3.19 19.13
CA ARG A 186 -4.81 -4.37 18.30
C ARG A 186 -3.82 -5.37 18.89
N ASP A 187 -3.12 -4.97 19.95
CA ASP A 187 -1.98 -5.68 20.51
C ASP A 187 -0.83 -5.83 19.52
N TRP A 188 -0.51 -4.75 18.80
CA TRP A 188 0.56 -4.75 17.82
C TRP A 188 1.79 -4.06 18.37
N LEU A 189 2.96 -4.67 18.16
CA LEU A 189 4.24 -4.02 18.35
C LEU A 189 4.57 -3.26 17.07
N MET A 190 4.76 -1.94 17.16
CA MET A 190 5.14 -1.10 16.03
C MET A 190 6.57 -0.64 16.22
N LEU A 191 7.40 -0.90 15.23
CA LEU A 191 8.82 -0.60 15.24
C LEU A 191 9.16 0.28 14.03
N SER A 192 10.01 1.28 14.25
CA SER A 192 10.41 2.21 13.19
C SER A 192 11.10 1.47 12.04
N SER A 193 10.64 1.66 10.80
CA SER A 193 11.44 1.26 9.64
C SER A 193 12.47 2.33 9.24
N TYR A 194 12.49 3.47 9.92
CA TYR A 194 13.42 4.56 9.61
C TYR A 194 14.76 4.41 10.33
N HIS A 195 14.80 3.79 11.51
CA HIS A 195 15.97 3.79 12.38
C HIS A 195 16.64 2.41 12.48
N LEU A 196 16.72 1.69 11.35
CA LEU A 196 17.42 0.41 11.24
C LEU A 196 18.92 0.67 10.96
N THR A 197 19.68 0.97 12.01
CA THR A 197 21.15 1.08 11.96
C THR A 197 21.78 -0.07 12.73
N ASP A 198 23.04 -0.39 12.45
CA ASP A 198 23.77 -1.43 13.19
C ASP A 198 23.75 -1.20 14.71
N GLU A 199 23.85 0.04 15.17
CA GLU A 199 23.83 0.39 16.59
C GLU A 199 22.46 0.17 17.23
N ARG A 200 21.38 0.38 16.46
CA ARG A 200 20.00 0.32 16.95
C ARG A 200 19.35 -1.05 16.77
N ILE A 201 19.78 -1.85 15.78
CA ILE A 201 19.22 -3.19 15.51
C ILE A 201 19.13 -4.08 16.76
N PRO A 202 20.12 -4.10 17.69
CA PRO A 202 19.98 -4.83 18.95
C PRO A 202 18.71 -4.50 19.73
N GLU A 203 18.26 -3.24 19.75
CA GLU A 203 17.02 -2.82 20.42
C GLU A 203 15.77 -3.41 19.74
N TYR A 204 15.78 -3.56 18.40
CA TYR A 204 14.69 -4.21 17.67
C TYR A 204 14.64 -5.69 17.99
N LEU A 205 15.79 -6.36 18.03
CA LEU A 205 15.88 -7.78 18.36
C LEU A 205 15.38 -8.04 19.78
N GLU A 206 15.80 -7.23 20.76
CA GLU A 206 15.31 -7.32 22.15
C GLU A 206 13.79 -7.08 22.23
N ALA A 207 13.27 -6.08 21.54
CA ALA A 207 11.85 -5.79 21.52
C ALA A 207 11.02 -6.93 20.92
N LEU A 208 11.49 -7.53 19.82
CA LEU A 208 10.86 -8.68 19.16
C LEU A 208 10.92 -9.92 20.05
N GLU A 209 12.07 -10.20 20.67
CA GLU A 209 12.23 -11.31 21.61
C GLU A 209 11.33 -11.16 22.84
N LYS A 210 11.22 -9.95 23.41
CA LYS A 210 10.32 -9.68 24.53
C LYS A 210 8.86 -9.80 24.12
N PHE A 211 8.53 -9.33 22.93
CA PHE A 211 7.16 -9.35 22.44
C PHE A 211 6.72 -10.73 21.98
N GLN A 212 7.58 -11.60 21.44
CA GLN A 212 7.19 -12.90 20.88
C GLN A 212 6.01 -12.78 19.89
N PRO A 213 6.19 -12.07 18.75
CA PRO A 213 5.17 -11.99 17.71
C PRO A 213 4.96 -13.35 17.02
N ASP A 214 3.72 -13.65 16.65
CA ASP A 214 3.42 -14.78 15.77
C ASP A 214 3.80 -14.45 14.31
N PHE A 215 3.62 -13.20 13.90
CA PHE A 215 3.87 -12.72 12.54
C PHE A 215 4.67 -11.42 12.55
N LEU A 216 5.57 -11.28 11.57
CA LEU A 216 6.30 -10.05 11.33
C LEU A 216 5.83 -9.44 10.00
N ASN A 217 5.11 -8.32 10.06
CA ASN A 217 4.70 -7.56 8.88
C ASN A 217 5.72 -6.46 8.62
N ILE A 218 6.51 -6.59 7.57
CA ILE A 218 7.75 -5.81 7.38
C ILE A 218 7.91 -5.39 5.92
N TYR A 219 8.57 -4.26 5.67
CA TYR A 219 9.00 -3.92 4.32
C TYR A 219 10.12 -4.86 3.86
N PRO A 220 10.09 -5.38 2.62
CA PRO A 220 11.17 -6.19 2.06
C PRO A 220 12.57 -5.65 2.34
N SER A 221 12.79 -4.35 2.12
CA SER A 221 14.05 -3.69 2.40
C SER A 221 14.48 -3.73 3.86
N ALA A 222 13.56 -3.50 4.80
CA ALA A 222 13.83 -3.57 6.23
C ALA A 222 14.18 -5.00 6.67
N ALA A 223 13.49 -6.01 6.11
CA ALA A 223 13.80 -7.41 6.39
C ALA A 223 15.20 -7.79 5.90
N LEU A 224 15.60 -7.29 4.71
CA LEU A 224 16.93 -7.51 4.15
C LEU A 224 18.02 -6.84 4.99
N GLN A 225 17.78 -5.63 5.53
CA GLN A 225 18.73 -4.97 6.45
C GLN A 225 18.92 -5.75 7.75
N LEU A 226 17.83 -6.24 8.35
CA LEU A 226 17.92 -7.10 9.53
C LEU A 226 18.68 -8.40 9.22
N ALA A 227 18.43 -9.02 8.06
CA ALA A 227 19.12 -10.24 7.66
C ALA A 227 20.62 -10.02 7.48
N ASP A 228 21.01 -8.93 6.78
CA ASP A 228 22.39 -8.55 6.57
C ASP A 228 23.13 -8.32 7.91
N PHE A 229 22.51 -7.60 8.84
CA PHE A 229 23.07 -7.41 10.19
C PHE A 229 23.31 -8.75 10.89
N LEU A 230 22.31 -9.63 10.94
CA LEU A 230 22.43 -10.93 11.58
C LEU A 230 23.58 -11.75 10.98
N GLN A 231 23.73 -11.74 9.66
CA GLN A 231 24.81 -12.45 8.96
C GLN A 231 26.19 -11.86 9.25
N ARG A 232 26.34 -10.53 9.18
CA ARG A 232 27.63 -9.85 9.45
C ARG A 232 28.12 -10.02 10.88
N HIS A 233 27.19 -10.12 11.82
CA HIS A 233 27.50 -10.29 13.24
C HIS A 233 27.49 -11.76 13.71
N ASP A 234 27.35 -12.73 12.79
CA ASP A 234 27.23 -14.17 13.09
C ASP A 234 26.16 -14.47 14.16
N GLN A 235 25.06 -13.72 14.10
CA GLN A 235 23.91 -13.87 14.99
C GLN A 235 22.80 -14.66 14.30
N ARG A 236 22.20 -15.59 15.05
CA ARG A 236 21.00 -16.30 14.61
C ARG A 236 19.75 -15.53 14.99
N TRP A 237 18.73 -15.62 14.15
CA TRP A 237 17.39 -15.19 14.51
C TRP A 237 16.85 -16.07 15.66
N ARG A 238 16.36 -15.43 16.74
CA ARG A 238 15.94 -16.12 17.98
C ARG A 238 14.45 -16.05 18.29
N THR A 239 13.67 -15.31 17.49
CA THR A 239 12.24 -15.08 17.74
C THR A 239 11.42 -15.94 16.78
N PRO A 240 10.87 -17.10 17.20
CA PRO A 240 10.11 -17.96 16.27
C PRO A 240 8.96 -17.18 15.63
N LEU A 241 8.83 -17.28 14.30
CA LEU A 241 7.76 -16.66 13.53
C LEU A 241 6.98 -17.74 12.77
N GLN A 242 5.66 -17.61 12.73
CA GLN A 242 4.84 -18.43 11.85
C GLN A 242 5.02 -18.03 10.38
N SER A 243 5.00 -16.72 10.10
CA SER A 243 5.32 -16.20 8.77
C SER A 243 5.71 -14.72 8.83
N MET A 244 6.53 -14.32 7.85
CA MET A 244 6.80 -12.93 7.55
C MET A 244 5.87 -12.44 6.43
N LEU A 245 5.24 -11.30 6.61
CA LEU A 245 4.28 -10.71 5.68
C LEU A 245 4.92 -9.51 4.99
N CYS A 246 5.20 -9.63 3.69
CA CYS A 246 5.98 -8.66 2.91
C CYS A 246 5.14 -8.04 1.78
N GLY A 247 5.12 -6.72 1.69
CA GLY A 247 4.42 -6.00 0.61
C GLY A 247 4.88 -4.55 0.46
N SER A 248 4.26 -3.80 -0.45
CA SER A 248 4.59 -2.40 -0.82
C SER A 248 5.96 -2.15 -1.47
N GLU A 249 6.82 -3.15 -1.58
CA GLU A 249 8.07 -3.09 -2.33
C GLU A 249 8.23 -4.39 -3.12
N GLN A 250 8.99 -4.35 -4.21
CA GLN A 250 9.37 -5.58 -4.89
C GLN A 250 10.27 -6.44 -3.98
N LEU A 251 9.96 -7.74 -3.93
CA LEU A 251 10.78 -8.77 -3.29
C LEU A 251 10.98 -9.92 -4.27
N THR A 252 12.21 -10.07 -4.76
CA THR A 252 12.55 -11.14 -5.70
C THR A 252 12.50 -12.50 -5.02
N LEU A 253 12.41 -13.58 -5.80
CA LEU A 253 12.45 -14.94 -5.24
C LEU A 253 13.79 -15.26 -4.56
N SER A 254 14.91 -14.75 -5.08
CA SER A 254 16.22 -14.94 -4.44
C SER A 254 16.30 -14.23 -3.08
N GLN A 255 15.81 -12.99 -2.98
CA GLN A 255 15.71 -12.27 -1.72
C GLN A 255 14.75 -12.98 -0.75
N LYS A 256 13.59 -13.44 -1.25
CA LYS A 256 12.64 -14.23 -0.47
C LYS A 256 13.31 -15.46 0.15
N ARG A 257 14.04 -16.26 -0.65
CA ARG A 257 14.75 -17.45 -0.17
C ARG A 257 15.83 -17.12 0.87
N LEU A 258 16.56 -16.01 0.70
CA LEU A 258 17.51 -15.51 1.69
C LEU A 258 16.80 -15.23 3.02
N LEU A 259 15.69 -14.49 2.99
CA LEU A 259 14.92 -14.16 4.16
C LEU A 259 14.34 -15.43 4.83
N GLU A 260 13.79 -16.36 4.06
CA GLU A 260 13.30 -17.65 4.60
C GLU A 260 14.42 -18.43 5.30
N GLY A 261 15.64 -18.41 4.75
CA GLY A 261 16.81 -19.03 5.36
C GLY A 261 17.31 -18.31 6.62
N VAL A 262 17.25 -16.98 6.70
CA VAL A 262 17.71 -16.25 7.89
C VAL A 262 16.68 -16.29 9.03
N PHE A 263 15.40 -16.06 8.70
CA PHE A 263 14.33 -15.95 9.68
C PHE A 263 13.64 -17.29 9.98
N GLN A 264 14.01 -18.37 9.28
CA GLN A 264 13.52 -19.73 9.49
C GLN A 264 11.98 -19.83 9.46
N CYS A 265 11.33 -19.02 8.62
CA CYS A 265 9.88 -19.00 8.44
C CYS A 265 9.53 -18.70 6.99
N ARG A 266 8.29 -19.01 6.59
CA ARG A 266 7.80 -18.67 5.25
C ARG A 266 7.67 -17.16 5.11
N VAL A 267 8.11 -16.62 3.97
CA VAL A 267 7.92 -15.22 3.62
C VAL A 267 6.77 -15.12 2.60
N HIS A 268 5.66 -14.52 3.00
CA HIS A 268 4.47 -14.37 2.17
C HIS A 268 4.42 -12.99 1.53
N ARG A 269 4.39 -12.93 0.21
CA ARG A 269 4.36 -11.68 -0.56
C ARG A 269 2.93 -11.27 -0.88
N TRP A 270 2.64 -9.97 -0.76
CA TRP A 270 1.35 -9.39 -1.16
C TRP A 270 1.51 -8.05 -1.89
N TYR A 271 0.54 -7.77 -2.76
CA TYR A 271 0.45 -6.57 -3.57
C TYR A 271 -0.86 -5.85 -3.28
N GLY A 272 -0.77 -4.53 -3.18
CA GLY A 272 -1.88 -3.63 -2.94
C GLY A 272 -1.39 -2.19 -3.03
N HIS A 273 -2.32 -1.27 -3.09
CA HIS A 273 -2.02 0.14 -3.35
C HIS A 273 -3.03 1.04 -2.63
N ALA A 274 -2.65 2.31 -2.42
CA ALA A 274 -3.40 3.22 -1.56
C ALA A 274 -4.84 3.44 -2.04
N GLU A 275 -5.04 3.43 -3.37
CA GLU A 275 -6.33 3.62 -4.05
C GLU A 275 -7.33 2.47 -3.80
N ARG A 276 -6.86 1.30 -3.32
CA ARG A 276 -7.71 0.14 -2.97
C ARG A 276 -8.60 -0.31 -4.12
N VAL A 277 -8.01 -0.38 -5.31
CA VAL A 277 -8.73 -0.82 -6.51
C VAL A 277 -8.65 -2.33 -6.63
N VAL A 278 -7.45 -2.88 -6.50
CA VAL A 278 -7.19 -4.32 -6.53
C VAL A 278 -6.24 -4.73 -5.41
N LEU A 279 -6.32 -6.00 -5.02
CA LEU A 279 -5.46 -6.60 -4.00
C LEU A 279 -5.07 -8.01 -4.44
N ALA A 280 -3.80 -8.36 -4.28
CA ALA A 280 -3.29 -9.69 -4.58
C ALA A 280 -2.35 -10.19 -3.49
N SER A 281 -2.19 -11.51 -3.41
CA SER A 281 -1.15 -12.14 -2.60
C SER A 281 -0.76 -13.48 -3.18
N GLU A 282 0.37 -14.00 -2.73
CA GLU A 282 0.77 -15.36 -3.02
C GLU A 282 -0.34 -16.37 -2.66
N GLY A 283 -0.27 -17.55 -3.30
CA GLY A 283 -1.08 -18.70 -2.91
C GLY A 283 -0.77 -19.19 -1.49
N ALA A 284 -1.57 -20.12 -1.00
CA ALA A 284 -1.30 -20.80 0.26
C ALA A 284 -0.09 -21.75 0.16
N GLN A 285 0.28 -22.21 -1.03
CA GLN A 285 1.41 -23.14 -1.23
C GLN A 285 2.38 -22.67 -2.32
N SER A 286 1.89 -21.97 -3.33
CA SER A 286 2.61 -21.48 -4.49
C SER A 286 3.11 -20.06 -4.28
N GLU A 287 4.01 -19.65 -5.17
CA GLU A 287 4.60 -18.31 -5.21
C GLU A 287 3.93 -17.41 -6.26
N LEU A 288 2.86 -17.90 -6.87
CA LEU A 288 2.05 -17.14 -7.80
C LEU A 288 1.16 -16.17 -7.02
N PHE A 289 1.06 -14.95 -7.51
CA PHE A 289 0.12 -13.96 -7.01
C PHE A 289 -1.27 -14.20 -7.59
N TYR A 290 -2.28 -14.02 -6.74
CA TYR A 290 -3.68 -14.15 -7.09
C TYR A 290 -4.41 -12.88 -6.70
N PHE A 291 -4.86 -12.13 -7.72
CA PHE A 291 -5.71 -10.97 -7.55
C PHE A 291 -7.09 -11.42 -7.10
N TRP A 292 -7.62 -10.84 -6.01
CA TRP A 292 -8.92 -11.22 -5.48
C TRP A 292 -10.04 -10.77 -6.42
N PRO A 293 -10.79 -11.69 -7.05
CA PRO A 293 -11.81 -11.31 -8.03
C PRO A 293 -13.03 -10.63 -7.39
N HIS A 294 -13.17 -10.77 -6.06
CA HIS A 294 -14.23 -10.16 -5.25
C HIS A 294 -13.82 -8.80 -4.66
N TYR A 295 -12.54 -8.43 -4.72
CA TYR A 295 -12.06 -7.18 -4.14
C TYR A 295 -12.37 -5.98 -5.05
N GLY A 296 -12.04 -6.14 -6.32
CA GLY A 296 -12.33 -5.26 -7.45
C GLY A 296 -12.22 -6.06 -8.74
N PHE A 297 -12.62 -5.47 -9.85
CA PHE A 297 -12.41 -6.08 -11.15
C PHE A 297 -11.00 -5.77 -11.63
N VAL A 298 -10.25 -6.79 -12.03
CA VAL A 298 -8.89 -6.63 -12.56
C VAL A 298 -8.88 -6.96 -14.05
N GLU A 299 -8.19 -6.12 -14.80
CA GLU A 299 -7.87 -6.29 -16.20
C GLU A 299 -6.35 -6.19 -16.35
N PHE A 300 -5.82 -6.83 -17.39
CA PHE A 300 -4.42 -6.72 -17.76
C PHE A 300 -4.33 -6.11 -19.15
N GLY A 301 -3.59 -5.01 -19.28
CA GLY A 301 -3.37 -4.35 -20.56
C GLY A 301 -2.57 -5.20 -21.55
N GLU A 302 -2.28 -4.63 -22.71
CA GLU A 302 -1.42 -5.28 -23.70
C GLU A 302 0.00 -5.52 -23.14
N PRO A 303 0.66 -6.63 -23.51
CA PRO A 303 2.02 -6.90 -23.10
C PRO A 303 2.99 -5.91 -23.74
N ASP A 304 3.94 -5.41 -22.94
CA ASP A 304 5.06 -4.61 -23.42
C ASP A 304 6.17 -5.49 -24.05
N ALA A 305 7.29 -4.87 -24.43
CA ALA A 305 8.43 -5.56 -25.03
C ALA A 305 9.04 -6.65 -24.14
N ASP A 306 8.89 -6.54 -22.82
CA ASP A 306 9.37 -7.50 -21.84
C ASP A 306 8.28 -8.54 -21.50
N GLY A 307 7.09 -8.45 -22.11
CA GLY A 307 5.94 -9.32 -21.83
C GLY A 307 5.24 -8.98 -20.51
N LEU A 308 5.44 -7.78 -19.98
CA LEU A 308 4.73 -7.27 -18.81
C LEU A 308 3.45 -6.56 -19.23
N GLN A 309 2.39 -6.73 -18.44
CA GLN A 309 1.07 -6.16 -18.70
C GLN A 309 0.69 -5.19 -17.57
N GLU A 310 0.17 -4.03 -17.93
CA GLU A 310 -0.29 -3.04 -16.95
C GLU A 310 -1.53 -3.56 -16.21
N VAL A 311 -1.54 -3.41 -14.88
CA VAL A 311 -2.71 -3.69 -14.05
C VAL A 311 -3.70 -2.54 -14.18
N ILE A 312 -4.89 -2.86 -14.65
CA ILE A 312 -6.02 -1.94 -14.76
C ILE A 312 -7.12 -2.46 -13.83
N GLY A 313 -7.80 -1.57 -13.10
CA GLY A 313 -8.79 -2.04 -12.14
C GLY A 313 -10.02 -1.17 -11.98
N THR A 314 -11.12 -1.79 -11.53
CA THR A 314 -12.36 -1.12 -11.16
C THR A 314 -12.76 -1.45 -9.72
N THR A 315 -13.04 -0.41 -8.91
CA THR A 315 -13.46 -0.60 -7.51
C THR A 315 -14.89 -1.13 -7.43
N PHE A 316 -15.13 -2.12 -6.58
CA PHE A 316 -16.50 -2.56 -6.26
C PHE A 316 -17.11 -1.82 -5.08
N HIS A 317 -16.31 -1.32 -4.15
CA HIS A 317 -16.81 -0.96 -2.83
C HIS A 317 -16.81 0.54 -2.53
N ASN A 318 -16.08 1.34 -3.32
CA ASN A 318 -15.91 2.77 -3.05
C ASN A 318 -16.87 3.61 -3.89
N MET A 319 -18.10 3.80 -3.40
CA MET A 319 -19.10 4.63 -4.11
C MET A 319 -18.90 6.13 -3.87
N ALA A 320 -18.01 6.51 -2.94
CA ALA A 320 -17.65 7.90 -2.71
C ALA A 320 -16.85 8.50 -3.87
N MET A 321 -15.97 7.69 -4.48
CA MET A 321 -15.21 8.05 -5.67
C MET A 321 -14.82 6.76 -6.39
N PRO A 322 -15.74 6.17 -7.18
CA PRO A 322 -15.46 4.98 -7.96
C PRO A 322 -14.26 5.22 -8.87
N LEU A 323 -13.34 4.26 -8.90
CA LEU A 323 -12.24 4.27 -9.88
C LEU A 323 -12.60 3.19 -10.90
N VAL A 324 -12.91 3.61 -12.12
CA VAL A 324 -13.38 2.75 -13.20
C VAL A 324 -12.29 2.63 -14.25
N ARG A 325 -11.88 1.40 -14.57
CA ARG A 325 -10.77 1.06 -15.48
C ARG A 325 -9.55 1.95 -15.24
N TYR A 326 -9.18 2.09 -13.98
CA TYR A 326 -8.07 2.90 -13.54
C TYR A 326 -6.74 2.22 -13.87
N ARG A 327 -5.90 2.92 -14.62
CA ARG A 327 -4.53 2.54 -14.93
C ARG A 327 -3.65 2.77 -13.69
N THR A 328 -3.29 1.69 -13.01
CA THR A 328 -2.50 1.76 -11.78
C THR A 328 -1.07 2.25 -12.04
N GLY A 329 -0.55 2.00 -13.25
CA GLY A 329 0.86 2.17 -13.61
C GLY A 329 1.77 1.09 -13.03
N ASP A 330 1.21 0.04 -12.42
CA ASP A 330 1.92 -1.15 -11.98
C ASP A 330 1.82 -2.23 -13.06
N PHE A 331 2.89 -3.01 -13.22
CA PHE A 331 3.00 -4.00 -14.27
C PHE A 331 3.17 -5.39 -13.68
N VAL A 332 2.67 -6.41 -14.37
CA VAL A 332 2.74 -7.80 -13.94
C VAL A 332 3.08 -8.72 -15.10
N ARG A 333 3.59 -9.91 -14.78
CA ARG A 333 3.73 -11.02 -15.70
C ARG A 333 2.68 -12.07 -15.38
N LEU A 334 1.79 -12.36 -16.31
CA LEU A 334 0.82 -13.44 -16.13
C LEU A 334 1.55 -14.78 -16.01
N ALA A 335 1.03 -15.66 -15.15
CA ALA A 335 1.54 -17.01 -15.06
C ALA A 335 1.27 -17.77 -16.36
N LYS A 336 2.21 -18.63 -16.75
CA LYS A 336 2.06 -19.46 -17.95
C LYS A 336 0.84 -20.39 -17.88
N PRO A 337 0.20 -20.74 -19.01
CA PRO A 337 -0.98 -21.61 -19.02
C PRO A 337 -0.81 -22.95 -18.30
N GLU A 338 0.40 -23.51 -18.33
CA GLU A 338 0.77 -24.77 -17.68
C GLU A 338 1.04 -24.65 -16.16
N ALA A 339 1.03 -23.44 -15.60
CA ALA A 339 1.27 -23.24 -14.18
C ALA A 339 0.16 -23.87 -13.35
N ARG A 340 0.54 -24.67 -12.35
CA ARG A 340 -0.43 -25.25 -11.40
C ARG A 340 -1.02 -24.16 -10.52
N ARG A 341 -2.26 -23.79 -10.80
CA ARG A 341 -3.02 -22.79 -10.05
C ARG A 341 -3.68 -23.41 -8.82
N GLU A 342 -3.74 -22.63 -7.74
CA GLU A 342 -4.44 -22.99 -6.50
C GLU A 342 -5.92 -22.58 -6.52
N PHE A 343 -6.25 -21.56 -7.32
CA PHE A 343 -7.57 -20.99 -7.40
C PHE A 343 -8.07 -20.96 -8.85
N ALA A 344 -9.39 -20.84 -9.04
CA ALA A 344 -10.03 -20.88 -10.35
C ALA A 344 -9.70 -19.65 -11.24
N TRP A 345 -9.28 -18.53 -10.64
CA TRP A 345 -9.01 -17.29 -11.37
C TRP A 345 -7.55 -17.16 -11.83
N PRO A 346 -7.23 -16.19 -12.71
CA PRO A 346 -5.88 -15.99 -13.23
C PRO A 346 -4.83 -15.77 -12.13
N ALA A 347 -3.62 -16.26 -12.42
CA ALA A 347 -2.46 -16.14 -11.55
C ALA A 347 -1.38 -15.28 -12.24
N VAL A 348 -0.55 -14.64 -11.44
CA VAL A 348 0.53 -13.76 -11.86
C VAL A 348 1.83 -14.32 -11.29
N GLU A 349 2.86 -14.49 -12.11
CA GLU A 349 4.16 -15.01 -11.65
C GLU A 349 5.06 -13.91 -11.08
N GLU A 350 4.91 -12.69 -11.59
CA GLU A 350 5.71 -11.54 -11.18
C GLU A 350 4.85 -10.29 -11.07
N VAL A 351 4.99 -9.57 -9.96
CA VAL A 351 4.57 -8.17 -9.89
C VAL A 351 5.84 -7.33 -10.10
N ALA A 352 5.92 -6.66 -11.24
CA ALA A 352 6.92 -5.64 -11.52
C ALA A 352 6.57 -4.40 -10.67
N GLY A 353 6.82 -4.55 -9.37
CA GLY A 353 6.56 -3.53 -8.37
C GLY A 353 7.55 -2.38 -8.49
N ARG A 354 7.40 -1.40 -7.59
CA ARG A 354 8.40 -0.36 -7.41
C ARG A 354 9.71 -1.00 -6.93
N GLY A 355 10.80 -0.74 -7.66
CA GLY A 355 12.15 -1.08 -7.23
C GLY A 355 12.46 -0.46 -5.87
N GLN A 356 13.38 -1.07 -5.12
CA GLN A 356 13.77 -0.56 -3.81
C GLN A 356 14.67 0.68 -3.99
N GLU A 357 14.12 1.87 -3.79
CA GLU A 357 14.85 3.14 -3.83
C GLU A 357 15.26 3.56 -2.41
N PHE A 358 16.54 3.85 -2.21
CA PHE A 358 17.10 4.18 -0.91
C PHE A 358 17.82 5.53 -0.91
N LEU A 359 17.56 6.33 0.12
CA LEU A 359 18.49 7.37 0.53
C LEU A 359 19.54 6.75 1.45
N VAL A 360 20.82 7.06 1.21
CA VAL A 360 21.94 6.59 2.03
C VAL A 360 22.36 7.71 2.97
N THR A 361 22.34 7.48 4.28
CA THR A 361 22.71 8.49 5.28
C THR A 361 24.22 8.61 5.44
N GLY A 362 24.70 9.59 6.22
CA GLY A 362 26.13 9.78 6.46
C GLY A 362 26.76 8.61 7.24
N THR A 363 25.95 7.85 7.96
CA THR A 363 26.35 6.63 8.68
C THR A 363 26.19 5.36 7.84
N GLY A 364 25.76 5.48 6.57
CA GLY A 364 25.56 4.34 5.68
C GLY A 364 24.20 3.65 5.82
N ARG A 365 23.29 4.14 6.67
CA ARG A 365 21.92 3.61 6.77
C ARG A 365 21.17 3.81 5.45
N ARG A 366 20.37 2.80 5.07
CA ARG A 366 19.55 2.84 3.86
C ARG A 366 18.08 3.07 4.22
N ILE A 367 17.55 4.22 3.86
CA ILE A 367 16.16 4.58 4.14
C ILE A 367 15.33 4.36 2.89
N SER A 368 14.42 3.38 2.93
CA SER A 368 13.48 3.14 1.83
C SER A 368 12.58 4.36 1.61
N LEU A 369 12.49 4.83 0.36
CA LEU A 369 11.54 5.88 0.00
C LEU A 369 10.09 5.44 0.12
N THR A 370 9.82 4.13 0.13
CA THR A 370 8.48 3.61 0.44
C THR A 370 8.11 3.91 1.89
N ALA A 371 9.09 3.87 2.80
CA ALA A 371 8.85 4.15 4.21
C ALA A 371 8.41 5.59 4.45
N PHE A 372 8.85 6.55 3.63
CA PHE A 372 8.51 7.97 3.76
C PHE A 372 7.02 8.29 3.72
N ASN A 373 6.20 7.36 3.23
CA ASN A 373 4.75 7.43 3.28
C ASN A 373 4.23 8.81 2.86
N MET A 374 4.34 9.13 1.56
CA MET A 374 4.11 10.48 1.02
C MET A 374 2.64 10.94 1.05
N HIS A 375 1.80 10.25 1.82
CA HIS A 375 0.46 10.70 2.18
C HIS A 375 0.42 11.75 3.28
N ASP A 376 1.58 12.06 3.83
CA ASP A 376 1.73 13.05 4.86
C ASP A 376 1.35 14.42 4.28
N ALA A 377 0.52 15.17 5.02
CA ALA A 377 -0.01 16.47 4.57
C ALA A 377 1.10 17.47 4.20
N ILE A 378 2.35 17.19 4.57
CA ILE A 378 3.53 17.96 4.17
C ILE A 378 3.70 18.09 2.65
N PHE A 379 3.18 17.16 1.85
CA PHE A 379 3.29 17.23 0.39
C PHE A 379 2.11 17.95 -0.28
N ASP A 380 1.07 18.33 0.47
CA ASP A 380 -0.08 19.03 -0.08
C ASP A 380 0.34 20.36 -0.73
N GLY A 381 -0.19 20.65 -1.92
CA GLY A 381 0.14 21.89 -2.65
C GLY A 381 1.47 21.87 -3.39
N LEU A 382 2.19 20.75 -3.46
CA LEU A 382 3.33 20.58 -4.35
C LEU A 382 2.90 19.81 -5.61
N TYR A 383 3.22 20.34 -6.79
CA TYR A 383 2.95 19.67 -8.07
C TYR A 383 3.85 18.47 -8.32
N ALA A 384 5.11 18.55 -7.91
CA ALA A 384 6.05 17.46 -8.05
C ALA A 384 7.16 17.59 -7.01
N VAL A 385 7.68 16.44 -6.58
CA VAL A 385 8.83 16.37 -5.70
C VAL A 385 9.79 15.28 -6.17
N GLN A 386 11.08 15.45 -5.88
CA GLN A 386 12.14 14.50 -6.21
C GLN A 386 13.31 14.67 -5.24
N PHE A 387 13.79 13.57 -4.68
CA PHE A 387 15.07 13.52 -4.01
C PHE A 387 16.21 13.39 -5.02
N PHE A 388 17.28 14.14 -4.81
CA PHE A 388 18.54 13.96 -5.52
C PHE A 388 19.65 13.74 -4.49
N GLN A 389 20.45 12.71 -4.70
CA GLN A 389 21.55 12.37 -3.83
C GLN A 389 22.80 12.03 -4.64
N SER A 390 23.88 12.78 -4.42
CA SER A 390 25.20 12.55 -5.02
C SER A 390 26.26 12.16 -4.01
N GLU A 391 25.99 12.29 -2.71
CA GLU A 391 26.89 11.90 -1.63
C GLU A 391 26.10 11.33 -0.43
N PRO A 392 26.63 10.33 0.31
CA PRO A 392 25.96 9.80 1.49
C PRO A 392 25.74 10.89 2.56
N GLY A 393 24.55 10.92 3.17
CA GLY A 393 24.21 11.87 4.23
C GLY A 393 23.74 13.24 3.75
N VAL A 394 23.74 13.52 2.45
CA VAL A 394 23.18 14.75 1.89
C VAL A 394 22.15 14.41 0.80
N ALA A 395 20.99 15.05 0.85
CA ALA A 395 20.01 14.96 -0.24
C ALA A 395 19.39 16.33 -0.50
N GLU A 396 19.25 16.63 -1.78
CA GLU A 396 18.39 17.71 -2.23
C GLU A 396 16.95 17.20 -2.31
N PHE A 397 16.02 17.88 -1.65
CA PHE A 397 14.59 17.73 -1.90
C PHE A 397 14.17 18.80 -2.90
N ARG A 398 14.07 18.39 -4.16
CA ARG A 398 13.62 19.21 -5.28
C ARG A 398 12.10 19.24 -5.30
N TYR A 399 11.49 20.42 -5.44
CA TYR A 399 10.03 20.56 -5.45
C TYR A 399 9.56 21.60 -6.47
N ILE A 400 8.35 21.39 -6.98
CA ILE A 400 7.61 22.32 -7.84
C ILE A 400 6.35 22.75 -7.08
N PRO A 401 6.22 24.02 -6.67
CA PRO A 401 5.04 24.50 -5.95
C PRO A 401 3.82 24.63 -6.86
N SER A 402 2.61 24.37 -6.33
CA SER A 402 1.36 24.77 -6.98
C SER A 402 1.07 26.27 -6.77
N PRO A 403 0.18 26.91 -7.58
CA PRO A 403 -0.17 28.32 -7.41
C PRO A 403 -0.72 28.66 -6.02
N GLY A 404 -1.27 27.68 -5.30
CA GLY A 404 -1.76 27.84 -3.92
C GLY A 404 -0.74 27.50 -2.83
N PHE A 405 0.49 27.16 -3.19
CA PHE A 405 1.53 26.81 -2.21
C PHE A 405 2.13 28.07 -1.57
N HIS A 406 2.25 28.04 -0.24
CA HIS A 406 2.83 29.15 0.51
C HIS A 406 4.19 28.74 1.10
N SER A 407 5.23 29.54 0.85
CA SER A 407 6.62 29.25 1.25
C SER A 407 6.82 29.09 2.76
N SER A 408 5.93 29.67 3.58
CA SER A 408 5.93 29.46 5.04
C SER A 408 5.79 28.00 5.46
N ARG A 409 5.30 27.12 4.58
CA ARG A 409 5.21 25.68 4.84
C ARG A 409 6.56 24.95 4.72
N LEU A 410 7.56 25.54 4.08
CA LEU A 410 8.83 24.86 3.79
C LEU A 410 9.54 24.38 5.06
N ALA A 411 9.54 25.19 6.13
CA ALA A 411 10.11 24.78 7.42
C ALA A 411 9.40 23.55 8.02
N GLN A 412 8.08 23.45 7.85
CA GLN A 412 7.31 22.29 8.30
C GLN A 412 7.62 21.05 7.45
N VAL A 413 7.76 21.23 6.13
CA VAL A 413 8.13 20.16 5.19
C VAL A 413 9.52 19.63 5.51
N GLU A 414 10.52 20.51 5.62
CA GLU A 414 11.89 20.18 6.00
C GLU A 414 11.92 19.42 7.32
N SER A 415 11.29 19.96 8.36
CA SER A 415 11.24 19.33 9.67
C SER A 415 10.60 17.94 9.63
N ALA A 416 9.57 17.73 8.80
CA ALA A 416 8.93 16.42 8.67
C ALA A 416 9.75 15.41 7.87
N ILE A 417 10.46 15.87 6.83
CA ILE A 417 11.40 15.04 6.07
C ILE A 417 12.58 14.65 6.97
N LEU A 418 13.19 15.61 7.68
CA LEU A 418 14.29 15.35 8.60
C LEU A 418 13.90 14.38 9.72
N ARG A 419 12.67 14.45 10.26
CA ARG A 419 12.17 13.44 11.22
C ARG A 419 12.15 12.02 10.67
N LYS A 420 11.95 11.85 9.36
CA LYS A 420 11.97 10.54 8.68
C LYS A 420 13.40 10.12 8.33
N LEU A 421 14.25 11.10 8.02
CA LEU A 421 15.66 10.88 7.71
C LEU A 421 16.49 10.57 8.95
N GLY A 422 16.18 11.14 10.11
CA GLY A 422 17.02 11.08 11.30
C GLY A 422 18.12 12.15 11.29
N ASP A 423 18.97 12.11 12.32
CA ASP A 423 19.90 13.19 12.64
C ASP A 423 21.23 13.13 11.85
N ASP A 424 21.47 12.04 11.12
CA ASP A 424 22.67 11.77 10.32
C ASP A 424 22.51 12.19 8.84
N PHE A 425 21.64 13.17 8.61
CA PHE A 425 21.23 13.60 7.29
C PHE A 425 21.14 15.12 7.19
N ARG A 426 21.71 15.70 6.14
CA ARG A 426 21.53 17.09 5.75
C ARG A 426 20.57 17.15 4.57
N LEU A 427 19.45 17.86 4.76
CA LEU A 427 18.48 18.12 3.70
C LEU A 427 18.73 19.49 3.09
N VAL A 428 18.67 19.58 1.76
CA VAL A 428 18.69 20.85 1.03
C VAL A 428 17.39 21.01 0.26
N LEU A 429 16.55 21.96 0.62
CA LEU A 429 15.34 22.27 -0.14
C LEU A 429 15.70 23.06 -1.40
N ARG A 430 15.21 22.63 -2.57
CA ARG A 430 15.47 23.31 -3.84
C ARG A 430 14.19 23.43 -4.67
N GLU A 431 13.75 24.65 -4.94
CA GLU A 431 12.70 24.89 -5.93
C GLU A 431 13.27 24.65 -7.33
N VAL A 432 12.54 23.94 -8.19
CA VAL A 432 12.93 23.64 -9.58
C VAL A 432 11.78 23.89 -10.53
N GLU A 433 12.08 24.24 -11.78
CA GLU A 433 11.07 24.39 -12.83
C GLU A 433 10.59 23.03 -13.36
N GLU A 434 11.49 22.05 -13.40
CA GLU A 434 11.19 20.67 -13.78
C GLU A 434 12.01 19.68 -12.93
N VAL A 435 11.45 18.50 -12.72
CA VAL A 435 12.09 17.35 -12.08
C VAL A 435 12.64 16.38 -13.13
N GLU A 436 13.77 15.74 -12.83
CA GLU A 436 14.47 14.89 -13.79
C GLU A 436 13.64 13.63 -14.10
N LYS A 437 13.57 13.24 -15.38
CA LYS A 437 12.86 12.05 -15.86
C LYS A 437 13.87 11.00 -16.31
N THR A 438 13.52 9.72 -16.16
CA THR A 438 14.29 8.61 -16.76
C THR A 438 14.40 8.76 -18.28
N PRO A 439 15.34 8.06 -18.95
CA PRO A 439 15.41 8.00 -20.42
C PRO A 439 14.10 7.58 -21.10
N ARG A 440 13.22 6.85 -20.38
CA ARG A 440 11.87 6.46 -20.84
C ARG A 440 10.78 7.51 -20.52
N GLY A 441 11.16 8.72 -20.10
CA GLY A 441 10.25 9.83 -19.79
C GLY A 441 9.51 9.71 -18.44
N LYS A 442 9.74 8.64 -17.66
CA LYS A 442 9.10 8.44 -16.35
C LYS A 442 9.79 9.29 -15.28
N GLN A 443 9.04 10.09 -14.53
CA GLN A 443 9.53 10.77 -13.32
C GLN A 443 9.81 9.75 -12.21
N THR A 444 10.97 9.86 -11.54
CA THR A 444 11.34 9.04 -10.37
C THR A 444 11.40 9.88 -9.11
N TRP A 445 11.29 9.22 -7.96
CA TRP A 445 11.43 9.89 -6.66
C TRP A 445 12.85 10.14 -6.26
N LEU A 446 13.77 9.32 -6.75
CA LEU A 446 15.17 9.46 -6.43
C LEU A 446 15.98 9.41 -7.70
N ILE A 447 16.85 10.41 -7.79
CA ILE A 447 18.03 10.36 -8.63
C ILE A 447 19.21 10.17 -7.68
N SER A 448 19.74 8.95 -7.66
CA SER A 448 20.97 8.64 -6.92
C SER A 448 22.13 8.58 -7.89
N ARG A 449 23.21 9.29 -7.59
CA ARG A 449 24.50 9.29 -8.30
C ARG A 449 25.64 8.88 -7.36
N LEU A 450 25.32 8.06 -6.36
CA LEU A 450 26.25 7.50 -5.37
C LEU A 450 27.19 6.45 -5.98
#